data_AF-A0A7X8RNB5-F1
#
_entry.id   AF-A0A7X8RNB5-F1
#
_cell.length_a   1.000
_cell.length_b   1.000
_cell.length_c   1.000
_cell.angle_alpha   90.00
_cell.angle_beta   90.00
_cell.angle_gamma   90.00
#
_symmetry.space_group_name_H-M   'P 1'
#
loop_
_entity.id
_entity.type
_entity.pdbx_description
1 polymer ?
#
loop_
_entity_poly.entity_id
_entity_poly.type
_entity_poly.pdbx_seq_one_letter_code
_entity_poly.pdbx_strand_id
1 'polypeptide(L)'
;MMTTKIDARKNIIVSLKSNYGERNKGIERHIQTLKVLILMHIVLSILSFGFIFTSLISEYFGYENYKWQNTALFALLSLISLLNLPNNIIELKLLIHLKRINKFNDFDNLEKLNIDLKELINKLNNRLSINNLIPILLGVIILIMSSWQTMNLNNPYWEYMKFPIVIFFGIIITRFVITNKKINDNIKKTENTVANNV
;
A
#
# COMPACT_ATOMS: atom_id res chain seq x y z
N MET A 1 12.60 12.11 32.28
CA MET A 1 11.36 12.72 31.77
C MET A 1 10.32 11.63 31.60
N MET A 2 9.14 11.76 32.19
CA MET A 2 8.03 10.83 32.00
C MET A 2 7.52 11.03 30.56
N THR A 3 7.61 10.01 29.71
CA THR A 3 7.07 10.07 28.35
C THR A 3 5.55 10.18 28.41
N THR A 4 4.99 11.22 27.79
CA THR A 4 3.54 11.42 27.74
C THR A 4 2.87 10.36 26.85
N LYS A 5 1.55 10.19 26.95
CA LYS A 5 0.78 9.29 26.06
C LYS A 5 0.86 9.77 24.61
N ILE A 6 0.93 11.08 24.38
CA ILE A 6 1.18 11.67 23.05
C ILE A 6 2.58 11.34 22.54
N ASP A 7 3.62 11.38 23.39
CA ASP A 7 4.97 11.01 22.96
C ASP A 7 5.06 9.52 22.61
N ALA A 8 4.38 8.66 23.35
CA ALA A 8 4.26 7.25 23.01
C ALA A 8 3.63 7.06 21.61
N ARG A 9 2.60 7.84 21.28
CA ARG A 9 1.97 7.82 19.95
C ARG A 9 2.93 8.25 18.85
N LYS A 10 3.69 9.34 19.07
CA LYS A 10 4.71 9.81 18.11
C LYS A 10 5.75 8.72 17.85
N ASN A 11 6.24 8.07 18.91
CA ASN A 11 7.21 6.98 18.80
C ASN A 11 6.65 5.77 18.05
N ILE A 12 5.38 5.42 18.28
CA ILE A 12 4.67 4.38 17.54
C ILE A 12 4.65 4.72 16.04
N ILE A 13 4.27 5.95 15.66
CA ILE A 13 4.24 6.39 14.26
C ILE A 13 5.63 6.31 13.61
N VAL A 14 6.65 6.85 14.28
CA VAL A 14 8.03 6.86 13.77
C VAL A 14 8.63 5.45 13.65
N SER A 15 8.10 4.48 14.41
CA SER A 15 8.54 3.08 14.32
C SER A 15 8.13 2.38 13.02
N LEU A 16 7.19 2.92 12.23
CA LEU A 16 6.78 2.34 10.94
C LEU A 16 7.93 2.34 9.92
N LYS A 17 8.45 1.17 9.55
CA LYS A 17 9.52 1.00 8.57
C LYS A 17 9.05 1.50 7.19
N SER A 18 9.66 2.60 6.75
CA SER A 18 9.38 3.21 5.44
C SER A 18 9.88 2.31 4.31
N ASN A 19 9.22 2.40 3.15
CA ASN A 19 9.73 1.83 1.90
C ASN A 19 10.96 2.59 1.38
N TYR A 20 11.09 3.86 1.76
CA TYR A 20 12.13 4.75 1.26
C TYR A 20 13.01 5.18 2.42
N GLY A 21 14.33 5.09 2.26
CA GLY A 21 15.32 5.45 3.29
C GLY A 21 15.39 6.96 3.63
N GLU A 22 14.36 7.74 3.30
CA GLU A 22 14.36 9.21 3.37
C GLU A 22 14.05 9.80 4.77
N ARG A 23 13.99 8.99 5.83
CA ARG A 23 13.74 9.46 7.21
C ARG A 23 14.68 10.61 7.65
N ASN A 24 15.86 10.71 7.04
CA ASN A 24 16.90 11.68 7.41
C ASN A 24 16.74 13.07 6.77
N LYS A 25 15.80 13.28 5.84
CA LYS A 25 15.63 14.56 5.11
C LYS A 25 14.58 15.51 5.70
N GLY A 26 14.06 15.22 6.90
CA GLY A 26 13.03 15.99 7.58
C GLY A 26 11.60 15.60 7.17
N ILE A 27 10.65 15.70 8.10
CA ILE A 27 9.25 15.23 7.92
C ILE A 27 8.56 15.89 6.72
N GLU A 28 8.79 17.19 6.49
CA GLU A 28 8.12 17.92 5.40
C GLU A 28 8.53 17.44 4.02
N ARG A 29 9.84 17.31 3.81
CA ARG A 29 10.40 16.83 2.55
C ARG A 29 9.96 15.39 2.29
N HIS A 30 9.95 14.56 3.33
CA HIS A 30 9.47 13.18 3.23
C HIS A 30 7.99 13.10 2.83
N ILE A 31 7.13 13.94 3.41
CA ILE A 31 5.71 14.05 3.00
C ILE A 31 5.59 14.46 1.53
N GLN A 32 6.39 15.43 1.07
CA GLN A 32 6.37 15.88 -0.33
C GLN A 32 6.83 14.78 -1.28
N THR A 33 7.92 14.07 -0.97
CA THR A 33 8.39 12.92 -1.76
C THR A 33 7.30 11.85 -1.84
N LEU A 34 6.68 11.49 -0.72
CA LEU A 34 5.62 10.47 -0.69
C LEU A 34 4.42 10.86 -1.54
N LYS A 35 3.99 12.13 -1.53
CA LYS A 35 2.90 12.61 -2.40
C LYS A 35 3.20 12.40 -3.88
N VAL A 36 4.41 12.74 -4.32
CA VAL A 36 4.84 12.56 -5.72
C VAL A 36 4.88 11.07 -6.08
N LEU A 37 5.48 10.24 -5.23
CA LEU A 37 5.58 8.79 -5.47
C LEU A 37 4.20 8.13 -5.49
N ILE A 38 3.30 8.50 -4.58
CA ILE A 38 1.92 8.02 -4.57
C ILE A 38 1.22 8.39 -5.87
N LEU A 39 1.35 9.64 -6.34
CA LEU A 39 0.75 10.08 -7.59
C LEU A 39 1.27 9.24 -8.78
N MET A 40 2.59 9.06 -8.88
CA MET A 40 3.20 8.23 -9.91
C MET A 40 2.66 6.79 -9.89
N HIS A 41 2.61 6.18 -8.70
CA HIS A 41 2.10 4.82 -8.54
C HIS A 41 0.60 4.69 -8.85
N ILE A 42 -0.21 5.70 -8.54
CA ILE A 42 -1.64 5.72 -8.88
C ILE A 42 -1.81 5.76 -10.40
N VAL A 43 -1.11 6.67 -11.08
CA VAL A 43 -1.17 6.78 -12.55
C VAL A 43 -0.74 5.46 -13.19
N LEU A 44 0.39 4.89 -12.75
CA LEU A 44 0.88 3.62 -13.27
C LEU A 44 -0.12 2.48 -13.02
N SER A 45 -0.72 2.42 -11.83
CA SER A 45 -1.71 1.39 -11.50
C SER A 45 -2.97 1.50 -12.35
N ILE A 46 -3.47 2.72 -12.59
CA ILE A 46 -4.67 2.95 -13.42
C ILE A 46 -4.38 2.53 -14.87
N LEU A 47 -3.24 2.93 -15.42
CA LEU A 47 -2.85 2.55 -16.79
C LEU A 47 -2.71 1.03 -16.91
N SER A 48 -1.91 0.39 -16.03
CA SER A 48 -1.70 -1.05 -16.08
C SER A 48 -2.98 -1.84 -15.87
N PHE A 49 -3.79 -1.47 -14.87
CA PHE A 49 -5.06 -2.13 -14.62
C PHE A 49 -6.02 -1.94 -15.80
N GLY A 50 -6.07 -0.74 -16.39
CA GLY A 50 -6.84 -0.44 -17.58
C GLY A 50 -6.50 -1.40 -18.71
N PHE A 51 -5.23 -1.49 -19.11
CA PHE A 51 -4.79 -2.37 -20.20
C PHE A 51 -5.05 -3.86 -19.92
N ILE A 52 -4.78 -4.33 -18.70
CA ILE A 52 -5.04 -5.73 -18.29
C ILE A 52 -6.54 -6.02 -18.38
N PHE A 53 -7.38 -5.14 -17.84
CA PHE A 53 -8.82 -5.34 -17.78
C PHE A 53 -9.48 -5.22 -19.17
N THR A 54 -9.09 -4.24 -19.98
CA THR A 54 -9.57 -4.12 -21.35
C THR A 54 -9.18 -5.32 -22.18
N SER A 55 -7.99 -5.90 -21.94
CA SER A 55 -7.55 -7.10 -22.64
C SER A 55 -8.39 -8.33 -22.30
N LEU A 56 -8.70 -8.53 -21.01
CA LEU A 56 -9.59 -9.61 -20.56
C LEU A 56 -10.98 -9.49 -21.19
N ILE A 57 -11.54 -8.27 -21.24
CA ILE A 57 -12.84 -8.01 -21.87
C ILE A 57 -12.76 -8.23 -23.38
N SER A 58 -11.75 -7.66 -24.05
CA SER A 58 -11.55 -7.76 -25.49
C SER A 58 -11.55 -9.22 -25.94
N GLU A 59 -10.81 -10.06 -25.23
CA GLU A 59 -10.72 -11.48 -25.56
C GLU A 59 -12.02 -12.24 -25.30
N TYR A 60 -12.74 -11.91 -24.22
CA TYR A 60 -14.06 -12.48 -23.96
C TYR A 60 -15.07 -12.20 -25.09
N PHE A 61 -14.99 -11.03 -25.72
CA PHE A 61 -15.83 -10.63 -26.85
C PHE A 61 -15.23 -10.95 -28.23
N GLY A 62 -14.05 -11.58 -28.30
CA GLY A 62 -13.38 -11.93 -29.56
C GLY A 62 -12.76 -10.75 -30.33
N TYR A 63 -12.55 -9.61 -29.69
CA TYR A 63 -11.88 -8.46 -30.30
C TYR A 63 -10.34 -8.64 -30.35
N GLU A 64 -9.73 -8.31 -31.49
CA GLU A 64 -8.29 -8.56 -31.73
C GLU A 64 -7.35 -7.46 -31.20
N ASN A 65 -7.86 -6.27 -30.88
CA ASN A 65 -7.03 -5.08 -30.65
C ASN A 65 -6.33 -5.04 -29.28
N TYR A 66 -6.70 -5.92 -28.32
CA TYR A 66 -6.12 -5.97 -26.98
C TYR A 66 -5.89 -7.42 -26.51
N LYS A 67 -5.05 -8.14 -27.25
CA LYS A 67 -4.69 -9.54 -26.93
C LYS A 67 -3.99 -9.66 -25.57
N TRP A 68 -4.41 -10.64 -24.77
CA TRP A 68 -3.82 -10.95 -23.46
C TRP A 68 -2.31 -11.13 -23.52
N GLN A 69 -1.83 -11.71 -24.61
CA GLN A 69 -0.43 -11.99 -24.89
C GLN A 69 0.46 -10.72 -24.84
N ASN A 70 -0.11 -9.54 -25.04
CA ASN A 70 0.62 -8.26 -25.03
C ASN A 70 0.59 -7.54 -23.67
N THR A 71 -0.04 -8.12 -22.65
CA THR A 71 -0.26 -7.46 -21.35
C THR A 71 0.85 -7.68 -20.32
N ALA A 72 1.86 -8.50 -20.64
CA ALA A 72 2.90 -8.89 -19.69
C ALA A 72 3.69 -7.71 -19.10
N LEU A 73 4.03 -6.71 -19.93
CA LEU A 73 4.69 -5.50 -19.43
C LEU A 73 3.81 -4.74 -18.44
N PHE A 74 2.50 -4.63 -18.72
CA PHE A 74 1.56 -3.98 -17.81
C PHE A 74 1.40 -4.76 -16.50
N ALA A 75 1.43 -6.09 -16.53
CA ALA A 75 1.46 -6.92 -15.34
C ALA A 75 2.71 -6.66 -14.48
N LEU A 76 3.90 -6.58 -15.10
CA LEU A 76 5.14 -6.20 -14.40
C LEU A 76 5.06 -4.82 -13.77
N LEU A 77 4.61 -3.83 -14.53
CA LEU A 77 4.47 -2.45 -14.04
C LEU A 77 3.47 -2.36 -12.89
N SER A 78 2.37 -3.13 -12.96
CA SER A 78 1.36 -3.19 -11.91
C SER A 78 1.90 -3.78 -10.60
N LEU A 79 2.83 -4.74 -10.65
CA LEU A 79 3.46 -5.30 -9.46
C LEU A 79 4.22 -4.23 -8.69
N ILE A 80 5.03 -3.43 -9.39
CA ILE A 80 5.84 -2.37 -8.78
C ILE A 80 4.93 -1.34 -8.10
N SER A 81 3.84 -0.95 -8.77
CA SER A 81 2.94 0.05 -8.23
C SER A 81 2.10 -0.47 -7.06
N LEU A 82 1.49 -1.64 -7.21
CA LEU A 82 0.55 -2.20 -6.21
C LEU A 82 1.24 -2.68 -4.93
N LEU A 83 2.49 -3.13 -5.00
CA LEU A 83 3.23 -3.54 -3.80
C LEU A 83 3.63 -2.34 -2.93
N ASN A 84 3.90 -1.18 -3.54
CA ASN A 84 4.41 -0.01 -2.84
C ASN A 84 3.30 0.96 -2.41
N LEU A 85 2.29 1.16 -3.27
CA LEU A 85 1.27 2.18 -3.10
C LEU A 85 0.51 2.10 -1.75
N PRO A 86 0.02 0.93 -1.29
CA PRO A 86 -0.69 0.83 -0.01
C PRO A 86 0.10 1.36 1.18
N ASN A 87 1.37 0.95 1.26
CA ASN A 87 2.27 1.34 2.35
C ASN A 87 2.61 2.82 2.27
N ASN A 88 2.86 3.35 1.07
CA ASN A 88 3.15 4.77 0.88
C ASN A 88 1.97 5.66 1.32
N ILE A 89 0.74 5.27 0.98
CA ILE A 89 -0.48 5.99 1.40
C ILE A 89 -0.62 5.97 2.93
N ILE A 90 -0.44 4.81 3.55
CA ILE A 90 -0.52 4.66 5.00
C ILE A 90 0.54 5.51 5.71
N GLU A 91 1.78 5.45 5.23
CA GLU A 91 2.90 6.23 5.76
C GLU A 91 2.62 7.73 5.66
N LEU A 92 2.17 8.22 4.49
CA LEU A 92 1.80 9.61 4.31
C LEU A 92 0.73 10.06 5.31
N LYS A 93 -0.32 9.26 5.52
CA LYS A 93 -1.37 9.57 6.50
C LYS A 93 -0.83 9.69 7.91
N LEU A 94 0.03 8.76 8.32
CA LEU A 94 0.62 8.76 9.64
C LEU A 94 1.56 9.95 9.87
N LEU A 95 2.31 10.37 8.85
CA LEU A 95 3.17 11.56 8.94
C LEU A 95 2.38 12.87 9.00
N ILE A 96 1.30 12.97 8.21
CA ILE A 96 0.37 14.12 8.30
C ILE A 96 -0.24 14.17 9.71
N HIS A 97 -0.66 13.02 10.23
CA HIS A 97 -1.17 12.91 11.59
C HIS A 97 -0.12 13.31 12.64
N LEU A 98 1.13 12.83 12.49
CA LEU A 98 2.25 13.19 13.36
C LEU A 98 2.44 14.71 13.46
N LYS A 99 2.35 15.43 12.33
CA LYS A 99 2.41 16.90 12.31
C LYS A 99 1.27 17.55 13.08
N ARG A 100 0.07 16.99 13.01
CA ARG A 100 -1.12 17.52 13.70
C ARG A 100 -1.02 17.33 15.22
N ILE A 101 -0.65 16.13 15.66
CA ILE A 101 -0.59 15.79 17.09
C ILE A 101 0.59 16.42 17.84
N ASN A 102 1.55 17.04 17.14
CA ASN A 102 2.65 17.74 17.80
C ASN A 102 2.19 18.88 18.73
N LYS A 103 0.96 19.36 18.56
CA LYS A 103 0.37 20.45 19.35
C LYS A 103 -0.63 19.94 20.41
N PHE A 104 -0.77 18.62 20.57
CA PHE A 104 -1.83 18.03 21.39
C PHE A 104 -1.32 17.63 22.77
N ASN A 105 -2.18 17.78 23.78
CA ASN A 105 -1.97 17.28 25.13
C ASN A 105 -2.56 15.86 25.28
N ASP A 106 -2.18 15.19 26.37
CA ASP A 106 -2.75 13.89 26.73
C ASP A 106 -4.25 14.01 27.02
N PHE A 107 -5.01 12.96 26.69
CA PHE A 107 -6.45 12.88 26.94
C PHE A 107 -6.87 11.44 27.27
N ASP A 108 -8.07 11.30 27.84
CA ASP A 108 -8.62 10.00 28.23
C ASP A 108 -8.85 9.09 27.00
N ASN A 109 -8.64 7.78 27.16
CA ASN A 109 -8.68 6.78 26.09
C ASN A 109 -7.53 6.82 25.05
N LEU A 110 -6.61 7.79 25.09
CA LEU A 110 -5.46 7.83 24.17
C LEU A 110 -4.59 6.57 24.26
N GLU A 111 -4.47 5.98 25.45
CA GLU A 111 -3.70 4.75 25.66
C GLU A 111 -4.26 3.56 24.87
N LYS A 112 -5.59 3.36 24.89
CA LYS A 112 -6.25 2.33 24.08
C LYS A 112 -6.02 2.57 22.58
N LEU A 113 -6.17 3.81 22.12
CA LEU A 113 -5.89 4.18 20.73
C LEU A 113 -4.43 3.94 20.34
N ASN A 114 -3.49 4.11 21.27
CA ASN A 114 -2.07 3.82 21.04
C ASN A 114 -1.79 2.31 20.97
N ILE A 115 -2.43 1.50 21.80
CA ILE A 115 -2.33 0.03 21.73
C ILE A 115 -2.82 -0.45 20.37
N ASP A 116 -4.01 0.00 19.94
CA ASP A 116 -4.58 -0.36 18.63
C ASP A 116 -3.65 0.07 17.47
N LEU A 117 -3.11 1.29 17.53
CA LEU A 117 -2.19 1.79 16.51
C LEU A 117 -0.88 0.98 16.48
N LYS A 118 -0.33 0.63 17.65
CA LYS A 118 0.89 -0.15 17.75
C LYS A 118 0.72 -1.54 17.14
N GLU A 119 -0.42 -2.19 17.38
CA GLU A 119 -0.73 -3.48 16.76
C GLU A 119 -0.77 -3.37 15.22
N LEU A 120 -1.41 -2.32 14.68
CA LEU A 120 -1.47 -2.06 13.25
C LEU A 120 -0.07 -1.83 12.66
N ILE A 121 0.75 -0.99 13.30
CA ILE A 121 2.11 -0.70 12.83
C ILE A 121 3.01 -1.93 12.92
N ASN A 122 2.90 -2.73 13.98
CA ASN A 122 3.64 -3.99 14.09
C ASN A 122 3.29 -4.96 12.94
N LYS A 123 2.00 -5.06 12.58
CA LYS A 123 1.57 -5.87 11.43
C LYS A 123 2.14 -5.34 10.10
N LEU A 124 2.15 -4.02 9.90
CA LEU A 124 2.73 -3.39 8.71
C LEU A 124 4.25 -3.58 8.62
N ASN A 125 4.93 -3.59 9.76
CA ASN A 125 6.38 -3.81 9.84
C ASN A 125 6.76 -5.29 9.59
N ASN A 126 5.87 -6.23 9.92
CA ASN A 126 6.11 -7.67 9.77
C ASN A 126 5.71 -8.19 8.37
N ARG A 127 6.36 -7.63 7.35
CA ARG A 127 6.03 -7.85 5.93
C ARG A 127 6.25 -9.28 5.44
N LEU A 128 7.14 -10.03 6.07
CA LEU A 128 7.45 -11.43 5.73
C LEU A 128 6.73 -12.44 6.64
N SER A 129 5.72 -12.01 7.40
CA SER A 129 4.94 -12.94 8.23
C SER A 129 4.25 -14.01 7.40
N ILE A 130 3.92 -15.15 8.02
CA ILE A 130 3.21 -16.29 7.38
C ILE A 130 1.93 -15.84 6.65
N ASN A 131 1.24 -14.84 7.19
CA ASN A 131 0.03 -14.26 6.62
C ASN A 131 0.27 -13.51 5.30
N ASN A 132 1.52 -13.22 4.94
CA ASN A 132 1.93 -12.55 3.70
C ASN A 132 2.57 -13.49 2.67
N LEU A 133 2.72 -14.79 2.98
CA LEU A 133 3.35 -15.74 2.05
C LEU A 133 2.58 -15.87 0.74
N ILE A 134 1.25 -15.97 0.79
CA ILE A 134 0.42 -16.13 -0.42
C ILE A 134 0.61 -14.98 -1.42
N PRO A 135 0.43 -13.69 -1.05
CA PRO A 135 0.66 -12.60 -2.00
C PRO A 135 2.12 -12.46 -2.42
N ILE A 136 3.09 -12.84 -1.57
CA ILE A 136 4.51 -12.86 -1.95
C ILE A 136 4.75 -13.90 -3.05
N LEU A 137 4.27 -15.12 -2.86
CA LEU A 137 4.41 -16.21 -3.83
C LEU A 137 3.72 -15.85 -5.15
N LEU A 138 2.50 -15.33 -5.11
CA LEU A 138 1.81 -14.83 -6.30
C LEU A 138 2.61 -13.72 -6.99
N GLY A 139 3.13 -12.76 -6.24
CA GLY A 139 3.97 -11.69 -6.78
C GLY A 139 5.22 -12.21 -7.49
N VAL A 140 5.90 -13.21 -6.91
CA VAL A 140 7.08 -13.86 -7.52
C VAL A 140 6.70 -14.62 -8.79
N ILE A 141 5.61 -15.38 -8.78
CA ILE A 141 5.13 -16.12 -9.97
C ILE A 141 4.77 -15.13 -11.10
N ILE A 142 4.05 -14.05 -10.78
CA ILE A 142 3.70 -13.01 -11.76
C ILE A 142 4.95 -12.35 -12.30
N LEU A 143 5.94 -12.05 -11.45
CA LEU A 143 7.21 -11.45 -11.87
C LEU A 143 7.93 -12.35 -12.89
N ILE A 144 8.09 -13.65 -12.57
CA ILE A 144 8.78 -14.61 -13.44
C ILE A 144 8.04 -14.77 -14.77
N MET A 145 6.74 -15.05 -14.72
CA MET A 145 5.95 -15.35 -15.92
C MET A 145 5.78 -14.12 -16.83
N SER A 146 5.59 -12.94 -16.24
CA SER A 146 5.47 -11.71 -17.02
C SER A 146 6.82 -11.30 -17.62
N SER A 147 7.93 -11.53 -16.91
CA SER A 147 9.28 -11.33 -17.47
C SER A 147 9.52 -12.26 -18.65
N TRP A 148 9.20 -13.55 -18.50
CA TRP A 148 9.33 -14.53 -19.58
C TRP A 148 8.48 -14.13 -20.80
N GLN A 149 7.19 -13.82 -20.61
CA GLN A 149 6.33 -13.39 -21.73
C GLN A 149 6.82 -12.11 -22.39
N THR A 150 7.37 -11.17 -21.63
CA THR A 150 7.92 -9.92 -22.19
C THR A 150 9.16 -10.17 -23.05
N MET A 151 10.00 -11.13 -22.68
CA MET A 151 11.21 -11.47 -23.44
C MET A 151 10.93 -12.44 -24.60
N ASN A 152 9.91 -13.28 -24.47
CA ASN A 152 9.51 -14.26 -25.47
C ASN A 152 7.98 -14.39 -25.48
N LEU A 153 7.35 -13.86 -26.53
CA LEU A 153 5.88 -13.82 -26.67
C LEU A 153 5.23 -15.21 -26.79
N ASN A 154 6.02 -16.27 -26.98
CA ASN A 154 5.56 -17.65 -27.07
C ASN A 154 5.57 -18.38 -25.72
N ASN A 155 5.38 -17.69 -24.58
CA ASN A 155 5.28 -18.37 -23.29
C ASN A 155 3.95 -19.17 -23.22
N PRO A 156 3.99 -20.51 -23.22
CA PRO A 156 2.77 -21.32 -23.21
C PRO A 156 1.96 -21.19 -21.92
N TYR A 157 2.58 -20.70 -20.85
CA TYR A 157 1.94 -20.55 -19.55
C TYR A 157 1.25 -19.21 -19.35
N TRP A 158 1.48 -18.23 -20.24
CA TRP A 158 0.98 -16.87 -20.07
C TRP A 158 -0.55 -16.80 -20.00
N GLU A 159 -1.23 -17.64 -20.77
CA GLU A 159 -2.68 -17.72 -20.81
C GLU A 159 -3.30 -18.05 -19.44
N TYR A 160 -2.63 -18.91 -18.66
CA TYR A 160 -3.08 -19.28 -17.33
C TYR A 160 -2.83 -18.20 -16.27
N MET A 161 -2.04 -17.16 -16.58
CA MET A 161 -1.69 -16.09 -15.63
C MET A 161 -2.83 -15.09 -15.38
N LYS A 162 -3.92 -15.13 -16.15
CA LYS A 162 -5.12 -14.31 -15.94
C LYS A 162 -5.63 -14.41 -14.51
N PHE A 163 -5.86 -15.64 -14.03
CA PHE A 163 -6.40 -15.89 -12.70
C PHE A 163 -5.43 -15.47 -11.58
N PRO A 164 -4.15 -15.89 -11.56
CA PRO A 164 -3.17 -15.44 -10.57
C PRO A 164 -3.07 -13.91 -10.44
N ILE A 165 -3.06 -13.19 -11.57
CA ILE A 165 -2.95 -11.72 -11.59
C ILE A 165 -4.20 -11.08 -10.96
N VAL A 166 -5.40 -11.51 -11.35
CA VAL A 166 -6.65 -10.99 -10.79
C VAL A 166 -6.75 -11.29 -9.29
N ILE A 167 -6.42 -12.51 -8.87
CA ILE A 167 -6.40 -12.90 -7.44
C ILE A 167 -5.41 -12.04 -6.66
N PHE A 168 -4.20 -11.83 -7.19
CA PHE A 168 -3.19 -10.98 -6.57
C PHE A 168 -3.71 -9.55 -6.36
N PHE A 169 -4.33 -8.94 -7.38
CA PHE A 169 -4.93 -7.60 -7.25
C PHE A 169 -6.02 -7.57 -6.18
N GLY A 170 -6.93 -8.54 -6.19
CA GLY A 170 -8.02 -8.64 -5.21
C GLY A 170 -7.50 -8.72 -3.76
N ILE A 171 -6.47 -9.54 -3.53
CA ILE A 171 -5.84 -9.69 -2.21
C ILE A 171 -5.22 -8.36 -1.75
N ILE A 172 -4.41 -7.71 -2.59
CA ILE A 172 -3.71 -6.47 -2.23
C ILE A 172 -4.72 -5.34 -1.95
N ILE A 173 -5.71 -5.16 -2.81
CA ILE A 173 -6.75 -4.13 -2.65
C ILE A 173 -7.55 -4.36 -1.37
N THR A 174 -8.03 -5.58 -1.14
CA THR A 174 -8.84 -5.90 0.05
C THR A 174 -8.06 -5.65 1.35
N ARG A 175 -6.81 -6.10 1.41
CA ARG A 175 -5.93 -5.87 2.57
C ARG A 175 -5.67 -4.39 2.81
N PHE A 176 -5.46 -3.63 1.74
CA PHE A 176 -5.28 -2.19 1.82
C PHE A 176 -6.54 -1.53 2.38
N VAL A 177 -7.73 -1.82 1.84
CA VAL A 177 -9.00 -1.22 2.28
C VAL A 177 -9.24 -1.47 3.78
N ILE A 178 -9.07 -2.70 4.25
CA ILE A 178 -9.27 -3.07 5.66
C ILE A 178 -8.30 -2.32 6.57
N THR A 179 -7.00 -2.35 6.23
CA THR A 179 -5.96 -1.73 7.05
C THR A 179 -6.10 -0.21 7.06
N ASN A 180 -6.33 0.37 5.89
CA ASN A 180 -6.52 1.81 5.71
C ASN A 180 -7.73 2.31 6.50
N LYS A 181 -8.84 1.57 6.52
CA LYS A 181 -10.00 1.90 7.36
C LYS A 181 -9.64 1.96 8.83
N LYS A 182 -8.99 0.91 9.36
CA LYS A 182 -8.58 0.85 10.79
C LYS A 182 -7.65 2.00 11.18
N ILE A 183 -6.66 2.31 10.35
CA ILE A 183 -5.73 3.42 10.60
C ILE A 183 -6.46 4.76 10.56
N ASN A 184 -7.33 4.97 9.57
CA ASN A 184 -8.08 6.19 9.42
C ASN A 184 -9.05 6.42 10.60
N ASP A 185 -9.73 5.37 11.05
CA ASP A 185 -10.62 5.44 12.21
C ASP A 185 -9.84 5.76 13.49
N ASN A 186 -8.66 5.16 13.68
CA ASN A 186 -7.78 5.47 14.81
C ASN A 186 -7.32 6.94 14.78
N ILE A 187 -6.83 7.42 13.64
CA ILE A 187 -6.40 8.82 13.43
C ILE A 187 -7.56 9.78 13.72
N LYS A 188 -8.74 9.55 13.11
CA LYS A 188 -9.90 10.42 13.28
C LYS A 188 -10.37 10.48 14.73
N LYS A 189 -10.42 9.36 15.44
CA LYS A 189 -10.79 9.33 16.86
C LYS A 189 -9.82 10.17 17.68
N THR A 190 -8.51 10.05 17.44
CA THR A 190 -7.51 10.89 18.12
C THR A 190 -7.69 12.37 17.81
N GLU A 191 -7.84 12.74 16.53
CA GLU A 191 -7.93 14.15 16.13
C GLU A 191 -9.24 14.82 16.59
N ASN A 192 -10.37 14.11 16.51
CA ASN A 192 -11.67 14.65 16.91
C ASN A 192 -11.80 14.83 18.43
N THR A 193 -11.30 13.88 19.23
CA THR A 193 -11.35 14.01 20.70
C THR A 193 -10.52 15.19 21.17
N VAL A 194 -9.39 15.47 20.51
CA VAL A 194 -8.59 16.65 20.85
C VAL A 194 -9.28 17.94 20.42
N ALA A 195 -9.87 18.00 19.22
CA ALA A 195 -10.60 19.19 18.77
C ALA A 195 -11.77 19.56 19.69
N ASN A 196 -12.38 18.59 20.38
CA ASN A 196 -13.47 18.81 21.33
C ASN A 196 -13.01 19.13 22.77
N ASN A 197 -11.71 19.00 23.06
CA ASN A 197 -11.11 19.22 24.38
C ASN A 197 -10.21 20.49 24.43
N VAL A 198 -10.19 21.27 23.34
CA VAL A 198 -9.55 22.60 23.23
C VAL A 198 -10.63 23.66 23.32
#